data_AF-L8I3L9-F1
#
_entry.id   AF-L8I3L9-F1
#
_cell.length_a   1.000
_cell.length_b   1.000
_cell.length_c   1.000
_cell.angle_alpha   90.00
_cell.angle_beta   90.00
_cell.angle_gamma   90.00
#
_symmetry.space_group_name_H-M   'P 1'
#
loop_
_entity.id
_entity.type
_entity.pdbx_description
1 polymer ?
#
loop_
_entity_poly.entity_id
_entity_poly.type
_entity_poly.pdbx_seq_one_letter_code
_entity_poly.pdbx_strand_id
1 'polypeptide(L)'
;MLLHKTKQGQDALDHLKMFAGILPPYDKKKQMVVAVALKVLCLKPTQKFAYLCHPAHEVGWKYQVVTVTLEEKRKEKATIHHQKKQLMRPWKQAEKNIQK
;
A
#
# COMPACT_ATOMS: atom_id res chain seq x y z
N MET A 1 1.14 -19.62 -3.70
CA MET A 1 2.05 -19.66 -4.86
C MET A 1 1.33 -20.33 -6.01
N LEU A 2 1.45 -19.81 -7.24
CA LEU A 2 0.68 -20.27 -8.39
C LEU A 2 1.52 -21.20 -9.27
N LEU A 3 0.85 -22.16 -9.92
CA LEU A 3 1.47 -23.00 -10.95
C LEU A 3 1.59 -22.20 -12.25
N HIS A 4 2.64 -21.38 -12.37
CA HIS A 4 2.84 -20.44 -13.48
C HIS A 4 2.99 -21.08 -14.87
N LYS A 5 3.17 -22.40 -14.95
CA LYS A 5 3.34 -23.11 -16.24
C LYS A 5 2.01 -23.45 -16.91
N THR A 6 0.89 -23.50 -16.18
CA THR A 6 -0.43 -23.74 -16.77
C THR A 6 -1.01 -22.43 -17.30
N LYS A 7 -1.87 -22.50 -18.32
CA LYS A 7 -2.57 -21.32 -18.87
C LYS A 7 -3.29 -20.53 -17.77
N GLN A 8 -4.05 -21.23 -16.92
CA GLN A 8 -4.73 -20.64 -15.78
C GLN A 8 -3.77 -19.97 -14.77
N GLY A 9 -2.60 -20.56 -14.54
CA GLY A 9 -1.60 -19.98 -13.65
C GLY A 9 -0.96 -18.72 -14.22
N GLN A 10 -0.77 -18.66 -15.53
CA GLN A 10 -0.31 -17.47 -16.23
C GLN A 10 -1.37 -16.36 -16.19
N ASP A 11 -2.64 -16.69 -16.47
CA ASP A 11 -3.76 -15.73 -16.39
C ASP A 11 -3.88 -15.12 -14.97
N ALA A 12 -3.67 -15.94 -13.94
CA ALA A 12 -3.70 -15.48 -12.56
C ALA A 12 -2.51 -14.55 -12.21
N LEU A 13 -1.33 -14.75 -12.82
CA LEU A 13 -0.20 -13.85 -12.66
C LEU A 13 -0.44 -12.50 -13.36
N ASP A 14 -1.08 -12.51 -14.53
CA ASP A 14 -1.38 -11.28 -15.28
C ASP A 14 -2.36 -10.37 -14.53
N HIS A 15 -3.22 -10.95 -13.68
CA HIS A 15 -4.09 -10.18 -12.78
C HIS A 15 -3.34 -9.54 -11.60
N LEU A 16 -2.17 -10.07 -11.21
CA LEU A 16 -1.41 -9.56 -10.08
C LEU A 16 -0.59 -8.32 -10.48
N LYS A 17 -0.82 -7.21 -9.79
CA LYS A 17 -0.06 -5.97 -9.96
C LYS A 17 0.76 -5.68 -8.71
N MET A 18 2.09 -5.62 -8.85
CA MET A 18 3.02 -5.33 -7.78
C MET A 18 3.88 -4.11 -8.14
N PHE A 19 3.99 -3.16 -7.22
CA PHE A 19 4.70 -1.90 -7.43
C PHE A 19 5.62 -1.57 -6.25
N ALA A 20 6.73 -0.91 -6.52
CA ALA A 20 7.60 -0.33 -5.49
C ALA A 20 7.09 1.08 -5.15
N GLY A 21 6.32 1.19 -4.07
CA GLY A 21 5.55 2.39 -3.72
C GLY A 21 4.12 2.35 -4.26
N ILE A 22 3.38 3.43 -4.04
CA ILE A 22 1.96 3.57 -4.35
C ILE A 22 1.80 4.51 -5.54
N LEU A 23 1.54 3.93 -6.70
CA LEU A 23 1.37 4.66 -7.96
C LEU A 23 -0.06 5.20 -8.13
N PRO A 24 -0.26 6.30 -8.89
CA PRO A 24 -1.58 6.67 -9.41
C PRO A 24 -2.10 5.51 -10.29
N PRO A 25 -3.35 5.01 -10.18
CA PRO A 25 -4.55 5.50 -9.48
C PRO A 25 -4.82 4.86 -8.09
N TYR A 26 -3.87 4.12 -7.52
CA TYR A 26 -4.05 3.38 -6.26
C TYR A 26 -3.83 4.25 -5.02
N ASP A 27 -3.21 5.41 -5.18
CA ASP A 27 -3.00 6.44 -4.15
C ASP A 27 -4.30 6.97 -3.53
N LYS A 28 -5.37 7.07 -4.32
CA LYS A 28 -6.68 7.57 -3.88
C LYS A 28 -7.61 6.47 -3.34
N LYS A 29 -7.30 5.20 -3.59
CA LYS A 29 -8.12 4.07 -3.17
C LYS A 29 -7.83 3.70 -1.71
N LYS A 30 -8.86 3.25 -0.98
CA LYS A 30 -8.66 2.73 0.38
C LYS A 30 -7.86 1.42 0.30
N GLN A 31 -6.73 1.39 0.97
CA GLN A 31 -5.89 0.20 1.06
C GLN A 31 -6.41 -0.72 2.16
N MET A 32 -6.37 -2.03 1.89
CA MET A 32 -6.79 -3.07 2.82
C MET A 32 -5.55 -3.82 3.30
N VAL A 33 -5.48 -4.10 4.60
CA VAL A 33 -4.40 -4.87 5.23
C VAL A 33 -4.93 -6.26 5.54
N VAL A 34 -4.25 -7.28 5.02
CA VAL A 34 -4.58 -8.69 5.34
C VAL A 34 -3.90 -9.05 6.66
N ALA A 35 -4.69 -9.31 7.70
CA ALA A 35 -4.18 -9.51 9.06
C ALA A 35 -3.19 -10.68 9.17
N VAL A 36 -3.43 -11.78 8.44
CA VAL A 36 -2.57 -12.98 8.45
C VAL A 36 -1.18 -12.72 7.86
N ALA A 37 -1.00 -11.64 7.08
CA ALA A 37 0.29 -11.25 6.53
C ALA A 37 1.01 -10.18 7.39
N LEU A 38 0.41 -9.75 8.50
CA LEU A 38 0.95 -8.64 9.28
C LEU A 38 2.10 -9.12 10.17
N LYS A 39 3.30 -8.58 9.92
CA LYS A 39 4.54 -8.89 10.66
C LYS A 39 4.35 -8.91 12.18
N VAL A 40 3.68 -7.90 12.73
CA VAL A 40 3.50 -7.72 14.19
C VAL A 40 2.67 -8.85 14.81
N LEU A 41 1.77 -9.47 14.05
CA LEU A 41 0.95 -10.58 14.52
C LEU A 41 1.65 -11.93 14.34
N CYS A 42 2.45 -12.08 13.28
CA CYS A 42 3.05 -13.37 12.92
C CYS A 42 4.42 -13.63 13.55
N LEU A 43 5.22 -12.60 13.82
CA LEU A 43 6.60 -12.73 14.31
C LEU A 43 6.73 -12.32 15.77
N LYS A 44 7.59 -13.03 16.50
CA LYS A 44 7.95 -12.65 17.88
C LYS A 44 8.79 -11.36 17.87
N PRO A 45 8.64 -10.46 18.85
CA PRO A 45 9.39 -9.20 18.90
C PRO A 45 10.91 -9.37 18.93
N THR A 46 11.41 -10.48 19.47
CA THR A 46 12.85 -10.76 19.60
C THR A 46 13.49 -11.30 18.33
N GLN A 47 12.69 -11.66 17.32
CA GLN A 47 13.20 -12.27 16.10
C GLN A 47 13.68 -11.21 15.10
N LYS A 48 14.90 -11.42 14.57
CA LYS A 48 15.48 -10.56 13.53
C LYS A 48 14.69 -10.70 12.23
N PHE A 49 14.49 -9.58 11.53
CA PHE A 49 13.85 -9.53 10.22
C PHE A 49 14.56 -8.49 9.34
N ALA A 50 14.38 -8.58 8.03
CA ALA A 50 14.89 -7.60 7.08
C ALA A 50 13.72 -6.97 6.29
N TYR A 51 13.86 -5.71 5.94
CA TYR A 51 12.98 -5.06 4.96
C TYR A 51 13.48 -5.43 3.56
N LEU A 52 12.57 -5.83 2.66
CA LEU A 52 12.90 -6.24 1.29
C LEU A 52 13.78 -5.24 0.54
N CYS A 53 13.63 -3.95 0.83
CA CYS A 53 14.39 -2.87 0.21
C CYS A 53 15.92 -2.99 0.44
N HIS A 54 16.35 -3.50 1.60
CA HIS A 54 17.76 -3.60 1.97
C HIS A 54 18.55 -4.60 1.10
N PRO A 55 18.20 -5.90 1.04
CA PRO A 55 18.89 -6.84 0.16
C PRO A 55 18.66 -6.49 -1.33
N ALA A 56 17.52 -5.89 -1.68
CA ALA A 56 17.29 -5.45 -3.07
C ALA A 56 18.33 -4.40 -3.50
N HIS A 57 18.61 -3.41 -2.65
CA HIS A 57 19.63 -2.41 -2.93
C HIS A 57 21.04 -3.03 -3.04
N GLU A 58 21.39 -3.95 -2.14
CA GLU A 58 22.67 -4.68 -2.17
C GLU A 58 22.87 -5.48 -3.46
N VAL A 59 21.80 -6.13 -3.96
CA VAL A 59 21.82 -6.90 -5.22
C VAL A 59 21.80 -5.98 -6.47
N GLY A 60 21.81 -4.65 -6.26
CA GLY A 60 21.96 -3.67 -7.33
C GLY A 60 20.67 -2.99 -7.78
N TRP A 61 19.59 -3.04 -6.97
CA TRP A 61 18.39 -2.26 -7.23
C TRP A 61 18.63 -0.76 -6.96
N LYS A 62 18.84 0.01 -8.04
CA LYS A 62 19.24 1.43 -7.99
C LYS A 62 18.13 2.41 -7.61
N TYR A 63 16.86 2.00 -7.72
CA TYR A 63 15.71 2.91 -7.63
C TYR A 63 15.22 3.19 -6.20
N GLN A 64 15.95 2.75 -5.16
CA GLN A 64 15.57 2.98 -3.77
C GLN A 64 15.34 4.47 -3.47
N VAL A 65 16.30 5.34 -3.82
CA VAL A 65 16.22 6.79 -3.56
C VAL A 65 15.06 7.42 -4.32
N VAL A 66 14.85 7.01 -5.57
CA VAL A 66 13.74 7.51 -6.41
C VAL A 66 12.39 7.16 -5.78
N THR A 67 12.22 5.91 -5.34
CA THR A 67 10.96 5.50 -4.69
C THR A 67 10.71 6.25 -3.38
N VAL A 68 11.74 6.48 -2.55
CA VAL A 68 11.60 7.22 -1.29
C VAL A 68 11.13 8.65 -1.54
N THR A 69 11.79 9.37 -2.45
CA THR A 69 11.42 10.76 -2.78
C THR A 69 10.00 10.88 -3.36
N LEU A 70 9.56 9.91 -4.16
CA LEU A 70 8.18 9.88 -4.70
C LEU A 70 7.14 9.57 -3.62
N GLU A 71 7.46 8.67 -2.69
CA GLU A 71 6.58 8.34 -1.56
C GLU A 71 6.42 9.51 -0.57
N GLU A 72 7.46 10.31 -0.35
CA GLU A 72 7.38 11.52 0.47
C GLU A 72 6.41 12.53 -0.12
N LYS A 73 6.57 12.86 -1.41
CA LYS A 73 5.64 13.72 -2.16
C LYS A 73 4.20 13.20 -2.12
N ARG A 74 4.02 11.87 -2.14
CA ARG A 74 2.69 11.25 -2.05
C ARG A 74 2.09 11.40 -0.65
N LYS A 75 2.89 11.20 0.41
CA LYS A 75 2.43 11.33 1.80
C LYS A 75 1.98 12.76 2.12
N GLU A 76 2.69 13.78 1.62
CA GLU A 76 2.28 15.19 1.74
C GLU A 76 0.92 15.45 1.08
N LYS A 77 0.71 14.94 -0.14
CA LYS A 77 -0.60 15.03 -0.81
C LYS A 77 -1.69 14.31 -0.02
N ALA A 78 -1.36 13.17 0.59
CA ALA A 78 -2.30 12.39 1.39
C ALA A 78 -2.70 13.09 2.70
N THR A 79 -1.77 13.78 3.38
CA THR A 79 -2.09 14.55 4.60
C THR A 79 -3.03 15.71 4.29
N ILE A 80 -2.75 16.47 3.22
CA ILE A 80 -3.64 17.56 2.75
C ILE A 80 -5.03 17.02 2.41
N HIS A 81 -5.11 15.92 1.66
CA HIS A 81 -6.39 15.28 1.33
C HIS A 81 -7.15 14.82 2.59
N HIS A 82 -6.44 14.24 3.56
CA HIS A 82 -7.03 13.77 4.81
C HIS A 82 -7.59 14.96 5.63
N GLN A 83 -6.84 16.04 5.77
CA GLN A 83 -7.29 17.26 6.46
C GLN A 83 -8.57 17.83 5.81
N LYS A 84 -8.59 17.96 4.48
CA LYS A 84 -9.79 18.38 3.74
C LYS A 84 -10.97 17.43 3.98
N LYS A 85 -10.72 16.12 4.00
CA LYS A 85 -11.76 15.10 4.24
C LYS A 85 -12.31 15.20 5.66
N GLN A 86 -11.50 15.51 6.67
CA GLN A 86 -11.91 15.70 8.06
C GLN A 86 -12.87 16.90 8.20
N LEU A 87 -12.54 18.03 7.58
CA LEU A 87 -13.39 19.24 7.55
C LEU A 87 -14.78 18.96 6.96
N MET A 88 -14.87 18.07 5.97
CA MET A 88 -16.13 17.69 5.31
C MET A 88 -16.95 16.65 6.11
N ARG A 89 -16.43 16.06 7.20
CA ARG A 89 -17.13 15.02 7.96
C ARG A 89 -18.42 15.50 8.64
N PRO A 90 -18.45 16.67 9.31
CA PRO A 90 -19.66 17.16 9.98
C PRO A 90 -20.82 17.35 9.00
N TRP A 91 -20.54 17.89 7.81
CA TRP A 91 -21.52 18.06 6.73
C TRP A 91 -22.13 16.73 6.29
N LYS A 92 -21.30 15.71 6.06
CA LYS A 92 -21.78 14.35 5.73
C LYS A 92 -22.57 13.69 6.86
N GLN A 93 -22.28 14.06 8.11
CA GLN A 93 -23.01 13.56 9.26
C GLN A 93 -24.37 14.26 9.37
N ALA A 94 -24.44 15.56 9.10
CA ALA A 94 -25.68 16.31 9.01
C ALA A 94 -26.61 15.77 7.91
N GLU A 95 -26.07 15.51 6.71
CA GLU A 95 -26.84 14.88 5.61
C GLU A 95 -27.45 13.52 6.02
N LYS A 96 -26.67 12.68 6.69
CA LYS A 96 -27.16 11.37 7.18
C LYS A 96 -28.22 11.48 8.27
N ASN A 97 -28.13 12.53 9.10
CA ASN A 97 -29.11 12.77 10.16
C ASN A 97 -30.43 13.30 9.59
N ILE A 98 -30.41 14.03 8.46
CA ILE A 98 -31.63 14.51 7.78
C ILE A 98 -32.36 13.36 7.05
N GLN A 99 -31.62 12.37 6.57
CA GLN A 99 -32.17 11.19 5.88
C GLN A 99 -32.75 10.12 6.83
N LYS A 100 -32.51 10.25 8.14
CA LYS A 100 -33.10 9.41 9.19
C LYS A 100 -34.38 10.05 9.71
#